data_AF-I3S8H0-F1
#
_entry.id   AF-I3S8H0-F1
#
_cell.length_a   1.000
_cell.length_b   1.000
_cell.length_c   1.000
_cell.angle_alpha   90.00
_cell.angle_beta   90.00
_cell.angle_gamma   90.00
#
_symmetry.space_group_name_H-M   'P 1'
#
loop_
_entity.id
_entity.type
_entity.pdbx_description
1 polymer ?
#
loop_
_entity_poly.entity_id
_entity_poly.type
_entity_poly.pdbx_seq_one_letter_code
_entity_poly.pdbx_strand_id
1 'polypeptide(L)'
;MCRGGRMFAPTRIWRKWHRKINVNQKRYAVVSAIAASAIPSLVLARGHRIETVPELPLVVGDSAEGVEKTKEVIKLLKSIGAYPDAEKAKDSLGIRPGKGKMRNRRYISRKGPLIVYGTEGAKAVKAFRNIPGVEITNVERLNLLKLAPGGHLGRFVIWTKTAFEKLDSIYGSFDKPSEKKKGYVLPRAKMVNSDLTRIINSDEVQSVVRPVKKDVKRATLKKNPLKNLNVMLRLNPYAKTAKRMALLAEAERVKSKKEKLDKKRKTVFKEEATAIKAAGKAWYNTMVSDSDYTEFDNFSKWLGVSQ
;
A
#
# COMPACT_ATOMS: atom_id res chain seq x y z
N MET A 1 -35.61 -7.35 26.36
CA MET A 1 -35.96 -7.22 24.93
C MET A 1 -37.07 -8.21 24.62
N CYS A 2 -38.21 -7.76 24.10
CA CYS A 2 -39.41 -8.60 23.93
C CYS A 2 -39.80 -8.68 22.45
N ARG A 3 -40.33 -9.82 22.00
CA ARG A 3 -40.90 -9.98 20.64
C ARG A 3 -42.10 -9.03 20.50
N GLY A 4 -42.09 -8.17 19.47
CA GLY A 4 -43.11 -7.12 19.28
C GLY A 4 -42.89 -5.85 20.10
N GLY A 5 -41.83 -5.78 20.91
CA GLY A 5 -41.45 -4.56 21.64
C GLY A 5 -40.93 -3.45 20.72
N ARG A 6 -40.89 -2.22 21.25
CA ARG A 6 -40.38 -1.05 20.51
C ARG A 6 -38.87 -1.15 20.30
N MET A 7 -38.41 -0.73 19.12
CA MET A 7 -36.97 -0.61 18.82
C MET A 7 -36.32 0.44 19.72
N PHE A 8 -35.12 0.15 20.23
CA PHE A 8 -34.30 1.14 20.93
C PHE A 8 -33.88 2.26 19.95
N ALA A 9 -34.00 3.51 20.38
CA ALA A 9 -33.76 4.71 19.57
C ALA A 9 -34.50 4.70 18.21
N PRO A 10 -35.85 4.78 18.21
CA PRO A 10 -36.62 4.75 16.97
C PRO A 10 -36.27 5.92 16.04
N THR A 11 -36.34 5.71 14.73
CA THR A 11 -36.06 6.76 13.74
C THR A 11 -37.04 7.92 13.91
N ARG A 12 -36.51 9.11 14.19
CA ARG A 12 -37.30 10.32 14.39
C ARG A 12 -37.32 11.18 13.13
N ILE A 13 -38.39 11.95 12.97
CA ILE A 13 -38.58 12.86 11.84
C ILE A 13 -37.53 14.00 11.81
N TRP A 14 -37.05 14.44 12.97
CA TRP A 14 -36.08 15.54 13.11
C TRP A 14 -34.62 15.14 12.86
N ARG A 15 -34.36 13.97 12.26
CA ARG A 15 -33.03 13.63 11.76
C ARG A 15 -32.59 14.71 10.76
N LYS A 16 -31.35 15.21 10.85
CA LYS A 16 -30.82 16.21 9.91
C LYS A 16 -30.53 15.58 8.54
N TRP A 17 -31.54 15.55 7.67
CA TRP A 17 -31.47 15.00 6.31
C TRP A 17 -30.71 15.89 5.33
N HIS A 18 -30.90 17.20 5.43
CA HIS A 18 -30.28 18.18 4.54
C HIS A 18 -28.94 18.66 5.08
N ARG A 19 -27.97 18.84 4.18
CA ARG A 19 -26.65 19.42 4.48
C ARG A 19 -26.48 20.72 3.69
N LYS A 20 -26.28 21.83 4.39
CA LYS A 20 -25.91 23.11 3.79
C LYS A 20 -24.45 23.02 3.36
N ILE A 21 -24.18 23.32 2.10
CA ILE A 21 -22.83 23.35 1.52
C ILE A 21 -22.61 24.76 0.98
N ASN A 22 -21.41 25.29 1.18
CA ASN A 22 -21.05 26.64 0.75
C ASN A 22 -21.17 26.78 -0.76
N VAL A 23 -21.71 27.92 -1.21
CA VAL A 23 -21.96 28.18 -2.63
C VAL A 23 -20.66 28.15 -3.44
N ASN A 24 -19.59 28.76 -2.94
CA ASN A 24 -18.30 28.76 -3.61
C ASN A 24 -17.68 27.35 -3.74
N GLN A 25 -17.85 26.49 -2.72
CA GLN A 25 -17.41 25.09 -2.81
C GLN A 25 -18.20 24.31 -3.87
N LYS A 26 -19.53 24.53 -3.95
CA LYS A 26 -20.35 23.92 -5.02
C LYS A 26 -19.90 24.38 -6.40
N ARG A 27 -19.64 25.69 -6.57
CA ARG A 27 -19.18 26.27 -7.84
C ARG A 27 -17.82 25.72 -8.24
N TYR A 28 -16.87 25.64 -7.30
CA TYR A 28 -15.56 25.00 -7.51
C TYR A 28 -15.75 23.57 -8.03
N ALA A 29 -16.53 22.74 -7.32
CA ALA A 29 -16.74 21.35 -7.69
C ALA A 29 -17.32 21.19 -9.11
N VAL A 30 -18.24 22.08 -9.51
CA VAL A 30 -18.81 22.08 -10.87
C VAL A 30 -17.75 22.40 -11.92
N VAL A 31 -16.94 23.45 -11.71
CA VAL A 31 -15.86 23.82 -12.64
C VAL A 31 -14.85 22.69 -12.76
N SER A 32 -14.45 22.06 -11.65
CA SER A 32 -13.55 20.92 -11.67
C SER A 32 -14.13 19.72 -12.43
N ALA A 33 -15.44 19.47 -12.31
CA ALA A 33 -16.10 18.41 -13.06
C ALA A 33 -16.17 18.72 -14.58
N ILE A 34 -16.39 19.98 -14.95
CA ILE A 34 -16.34 20.44 -16.35
C ILE A 34 -14.92 20.25 -16.91
N ALA A 35 -13.90 20.74 -16.21
CA ALA A 35 -12.50 20.58 -16.62
C ALA A 35 -12.12 19.10 -16.81
N ALA A 36 -12.57 18.22 -15.91
CA ALA A 36 -12.33 16.79 -16.03
C ALA A 36 -13.01 16.15 -17.26
N SER A 37 -14.12 16.71 -17.75
CA SER A 37 -14.82 16.21 -18.94
C SER A 37 -14.07 16.50 -20.25
N ALA A 38 -13.15 17.47 -20.25
CA ALA A 38 -12.30 17.79 -21.39
C ALA A 38 -11.09 16.84 -21.53
N ILE A 39 -10.72 16.10 -20.48
CA ILE A 39 -9.52 15.25 -20.48
C ILE A 39 -9.89 13.80 -20.85
N PRO A 40 -9.45 13.28 -22.01
CA PRO A 40 -9.80 11.93 -22.46
C PRO A 40 -9.45 10.83 -21.46
N SER A 41 -8.28 10.93 -20.81
CA SER A 41 -7.82 9.94 -19.83
C SER A 41 -8.78 9.80 -18.65
N LEU A 42 -9.37 10.90 -18.17
CA LEU A 42 -10.33 10.88 -17.06
C LEU A 42 -11.69 10.32 -17.50
N VAL A 43 -12.10 10.65 -18.73
CA VAL A 43 -13.36 10.16 -19.31
C VAL A 43 -13.32 8.65 -19.57
N LEU A 44 -12.19 8.15 -20.09
CA LEU A 44 -11.93 6.73 -20.29
C LEU A 44 -11.82 6.00 -18.95
N ALA A 45 -11.07 6.55 -17.98
CA ALA A 45 -10.92 5.95 -16.65
C ALA A 45 -12.26 5.80 -15.90
N ARG A 46 -13.20 6.75 -16.10
CA ARG A 46 -14.56 6.63 -15.59
C ARG A 46 -15.34 5.48 -16.25
N GLY A 47 -14.92 5.04 -17.42
CA GLY A 47 -15.47 3.92 -18.15
C GLY A 47 -16.45 4.31 -19.26
N HIS A 48 -16.32 5.49 -19.87
CA HIS A 48 -17.06 5.81 -21.09
C HIS A 48 -16.40 5.18 -22.32
N ARG A 49 -17.21 4.84 -23.34
CA ARG A 49 -16.70 4.38 -24.65
C ARG A 49 -16.55 5.58 -25.58
N ILE A 50 -15.32 6.08 -25.72
CA ILE A 50 -15.00 7.31 -26.48
C ILE A 50 -13.98 7.10 -27.60
N GLU A 51 -13.63 5.86 -27.93
CA GLU A 51 -12.58 5.51 -28.90
C GLU A 51 -12.84 6.04 -30.32
N THR A 52 -14.12 6.12 -30.71
CA THR A 52 -14.56 6.60 -32.03
C THR A 52 -14.89 8.09 -32.06
N VAL A 53 -14.77 8.80 -30.93
CA VAL A 53 -15.09 10.22 -30.84
C VAL A 53 -13.90 11.04 -31.36
N PRO A 54 -14.10 12.03 -32.24
CA PRO A 54 -12.99 12.74 -32.89
C PRO A 54 -12.16 13.59 -31.92
N GLU A 55 -12.79 14.24 -30.94
CA GLU A 55 -12.13 15.14 -30.01
C GLU A 55 -12.86 15.24 -28.67
N LEU A 56 -12.13 15.68 -27.64
CA LEU A 56 -12.67 16.11 -26.35
C LEU A 56 -12.03 17.45 -25.97
N PRO A 57 -12.81 18.44 -25.50
CA PRO A 57 -14.27 18.43 -25.32
C PRO A 57 -15.03 18.40 -26.65
N LEU A 58 -16.08 17.57 -26.74
CA LEU A 58 -16.85 17.43 -27.97
C LEU A 58 -17.90 18.55 -28.09
N VAL A 59 -17.77 19.37 -29.13
CA VAL A 59 -18.72 20.45 -29.46
C VAL A 59 -19.45 20.16 -30.76
N VAL A 60 -20.77 20.33 -30.76
CA VAL A 60 -21.65 20.10 -31.91
C VAL A 60 -22.36 21.40 -32.31
N GLY A 61 -22.71 21.53 -33.59
CA GLY A 61 -23.47 22.68 -34.09
C GLY A 61 -24.85 22.81 -33.44
N ASP A 62 -25.36 24.04 -33.36
CA ASP A 62 -26.64 24.35 -32.70
C ASP A 62 -27.86 23.73 -33.39
N SER A 63 -27.70 23.23 -34.63
CA SER A 63 -28.72 22.42 -35.31
C SER A 63 -29.13 21.18 -34.51
N ALA A 64 -28.25 20.66 -33.65
CA ALA A 64 -28.55 19.58 -32.72
C ALA A 64 -29.66 19.93 -31.71
N GLU A 65 -29.86 21.21 -31.39
CA GLU A 65 -30.92 21.67 -30.48
C GLU A 65 -32.32 21.62 -31.12
N GLY A 66 -32.39 21.66 -32.45
CA GLY A 66 -33.62 21.63 -33.23
C GLY A 66 -34.18 20.22 -33.47
N VAL A 67 -33.43 19.16 -33.12
CA VAL A 67 -33.84 17.78 -33.37
C VAL A 67 -35.01 17.37 -32.46
N GLU A 68 -36.13 16.97 -33.06
CA GLU A 68 -37.36 16.60 -32.33
C GLU A 68 -37.51 15.09 -32.16
N LYS A 69 -37.03 14.29 -33.13
CA LYS A 69 -37.25 12.85 -33.16
C LYS A 69 -36.07 12.08 -32.57
N THR A 70 -36.37 11.10 -31.73
CA THR A 70 -35.36 10.21 -31.13
C THR A 70 -34.55 9.45 -32.18
N LYS A 71 -35.16 9.08 -33.31
CA LYS A 71 -34.49 8.41 -34.43
C LYS A 71 -33.39 9.27 -35.04
N GLU A 72 -33.63 10.57 -35.18
CA GLU A 72 -32.66 11.54 -35.71
C GLU A 72 -31.52 11.76 -34.72
N VAL A 73 -31.82 11.81 -33.43
CA VAL A 73 -30.80 11.84 -32.38
C VAL A 73 -29.88 10.62 -32.45
N ILE A 74 -30.43 9.41 -32.61
CA ILE A 74 -29.62 8.19 -32.72
C ILE A 74 -28.71 8.27 -33.95
N LYS A 75 -29.21 8.79 -35.08
CA LYS A 75 -28.39 9.03 -36.28
C LYS A 75 -27.25 10.01 -35.99
N LEU A 76 -27.54 11.11 -35.30
CA LEU A 76 -26.56 12.13 -34.91
C LEU A 76 -25.47 11.55 -33.98
N LEU A 77 -25.86 10.80 -32.94
CA LEU A 77 -24.89 10.17 -32.05
C LEU A 77 -24.03 9.13 -32.75
N LYS A 78 -24.58 8.42 -33.75
CA LYS A 78 -23.83 7.48 -34.58
C LYS A 78 -22.83 8.19 -35.48
N SER A 79 -23.23 9.29 -36.13
CA SER A 79 -22.33 10.04 -37.02
C SER A 79 -21.15 10.66 -36.28
N ILE A 80 -21.33 11.04 -35.00
CA ILE A 80 -20.28 11.62 -34.16
C ILE A 80 -19.44 10.53 -33.43
N GLY A 81 -19.85 9.26 -33.51
CA GLY A 81 -19.17 8.17 -32.80
C GLY A 81 -19.43 8.14 -31.29
N ALA A 82 -20.45 8.86 -30.79
CA ALA A 82 -20.84 8.91 -29.38
C ALA A 82 -21.87 7.83 -28.98
N TYR A 83 -22.52 7.20 -29.97
CA TYR A 83 -23.55 6.20 -29.75
C TYR A 83 -23.09 4.90 -29.03
N PRO A 84 -21.86 4.39 -29.21
CA PRO A 84 -21.39 3.20 -28.48
C PRO A 84 -21.48 3.33 -26.96
N ASP A 85 -21.34 4.53 -26.41
CA ASP A 85 -21.50 4.79 -24.97
C ASP A 85 -22.97 4.72 -24.51
N ALA A 86 -23.90 5.18 -25.37
CA ALA A 86 -25.34 5.07 -25.13
C ALA A 86 -25.82 3.61 -25.27
N GLU A 87 -25.30 2.84 -26.24
CA GLU A 87 -25.57 1.41 -26.36
C GLU A 87 -25.10 0.64 -25.13
N LYS A 88 -23.86 0.90 -24.66
CA LYS A 88 -23.35 0.33 -23.40
C LYS A 88 -24.30 0.61 -22.23
N ALA A 89 -24.90 1.80 -22.18
CA ALA A 89 -25.84 2.14 -21.11
C ALA A 89 -27.18 1.42 -21.28
N LYS A 90 -27.67 1.25 -22.51
CA LYS A 90 -28.86 0.46 -22.83
C LYS A 90 -28.69 -1.01 -22.42
N ASP A 91 -27.58 -1.64 -22.81
CA ASP A 91 -27.31 -3.07 -22.53
C ASP A 91 -27.07 -3.32 -21.04
N SER A 92 -26.65 -2.29 -20.30
CA SER A 92 -26.45 -2.39 -18.85
C SER A 92 -27.73 -2.38 -18.02
N LEU A 93 -28.91 -2.29 -18.65
CA LEU A 93 -30.18 -2.25 -17.95
C LEU A 93 -30.44 -3.59 -17.23
N GLY A 94 -30.19 -3.61 -15.92
CA GLY A 94 -30.35 -4.79 -15.08
C GLY A 94 -31.42 -4.63 -14.02
N ILE A 95 -31.99 -5.75 -13.55
CA ILE A 95 -32.89 -5.77 -12.41
C ILE A 95 -32.08 -5.60 -11.11
N ARG A 96 -32.45 -4.60 -10.30
CA ARG A 96 -31.83 -4.31 -9.00
C ARG A 96 -32.01 -5.49 -8.03
N PRO A 97 -30.92 -5.99 -7.40
CA PRO A 97 -31.04 -6.98 -6.34
C PRO A 97 -31.61 -6.38 -5.04
N GLY A 98 -32.22 -7.24 -4.22
CA GLY A 98 -32.73 -6.89 -2.88
C GLY A 98 -34.04 -6.10 -2.86
N LYS A 99 -34.34 -5.51 -1.68
CA LYS A 99 -35.63 -4.85 -1.38
C LYS A 99 -35.92 -3.60 -2.21
N GLY A 100 -34.93 -3.07 -2.95
CA GLY A 100 -35.13 -1.93 -3.85
C GLY A 100 -36.14 -2.22 -4.96
N LYS A 101 -36.21 -3.48 -5.40
CA LYS A 101 -37.15 -3.96 -6.42
C LYS A 101 -38.61 -3.68 -6.08
N MET A 102 -38.97 -3.81 -4.79
CA MET A 102 -40.32 -3.58 -4.28
C MET A 102 -40.65 -2.09 -4.05
N ARG A 103 -39.68 -1.18 -4.20
CA ARG A 103 -39.82 0.25 -3.87
C ARG A 103 -39.64 1.12 -5.12
N ASN A 104 -40.27 0.76 -6.24
CA ASN A 104 -40.23 1.49 -7.53
C ASN A 104 -38.82 1.75 -8.07
N ARG A 105 -37.83 0.93 -7.72
CA ARG A 105 -36.43 1.02 -8.18
C ARG A 105 -35.97 -0.30 -8.77
N ARG A 106 -36.82 -0.89 -9.63
CA ARG A 106 -36.62 -2.23 -10.22
C ARG A 106 -35.41 -2.27 -11.15
N TYR A 107 -35.18 -1.24 -11.95
CA TYR A 107 -34.09 -1.23 -12.93
C TYR A 107 -32.94 -0.30 -12.50
N ILE A 108 -31.73 -0.67 -12.92
CA ILE A 108 -30.52 0.16 -12.84
C ILE A 108 -29.90 0.19 -14.23
N SER A 109 -29.46 1.36 -14.67
CA SER A 109 -28.68 1.54 -15.88
C SER A 109 -27.43 2.37 -15.58
N ARG A 110 -26.39 2.18 -16.38
CA ARG A 110 -25.21 3.03 -16.37
C ARG A 110 -25.54 4.42 -16.91
N LYS A 111 -24.68 5.39 -16.56
CA LYS A 111 -24.77 6.76 -17.07
C LYS A 111 -23.92 6.88 -18.32
N GLY A 112 -24.57 7.14 -19.45
CA GLY A 112 -23.94 7.42 -20.73
C GLY A 112 -23.66 8.92 -20.91
N PRO A 113 -23.66 9.43 -22.15
CA PRO A 113 -23.28 10.81 -22.43
C PRO A 113 -24.24 11.80 -21.78
N LEU A 114 -23.70 12.93 -21.34
CA LEU A 114 -24.45 14.08 -20.89
C LEU A 114 -24.45 15.14 -21.99
N ILE A 115 -25.63 15.60 -22.39
CA ILE A 115 -25.77 16.62 -23.42
C ILE A 115 -26.07 17.95 -22.76
N VAL A 116 -25.28 18.95 -23.10
CA VAL A 116 -25.43 20.30 -22.59
C VAL A 116 -25.85 21.23 -23.72
N TYR A 117 -26.98 21.91 -23.52
CA TYR A 117 -27.57 22.84 -24.49
C TYR A 117 -27.65 24.26 -23.92
N GLY A 118 -27.69 25.24 -24.82
CA GLY A 118 -27.60 26.66 -24.50
C GLY A 118 -28.94 27.39 -24.52
N THR A 119 -29.87 26.99 -25.40
CA THR A 119 -31.14 27.72 -25.61
C THR A 119 -32.22 27.28 -24.64
N GLU A 120 -32.93 28.23 -24.02
CA GLU A 120 -34.11 27.89 -23.22
C GLU A 120 -35.24 27.38 -24.13
N GLY A 121 -35.95 26.33 -23.69
CA GLY A 121 -37.04 25.74 -24.48
C GLY A 121 -36.60 24.86 -25.66
N ALA A 122 -35.32 24.49 -25.76
CA ALA A 122 -34.81 23.63 -26.85
C ALA A 122 -35.64 22.35 -27.02
N LYS A 123 -36.08 22.09 -28.26
CA LYS A 123 -36.91 20.93 -28.59
C LYS A 123 -36.18 19.60 -28.39
N ALA A 124 -34.85 19.63 -28.54
CA ALA A 124 -33.93 18.54 -28.23
C ALA A 124 -34.17 17.88 -26.86
N VAL A 125 -34.65 18.62 -25.84
CA VAL A 125 -34.93 18.05 -24.52
C VAL A 125 -35.89 16.86 -24.59
N LYS A 126 -36.89 16.91 -25.46
CA LYS A 126 -37.85 15.80 -25.62
C LYS A 126 -37.21 14.62 -26.36
N ALA A 127 -36.41 14.90 -27.40
CA ALA A 127 -35.78 13.88 -28.23
C ALA A 127 -34.72 13.07 -27.47
N PHE A 128 -33.85 13.73 -26.69
CA PHE A 128 -32.77 13.05 -25.98
C PHE A 128 -33.24 12.33 -24.70
N ARG A 129 -34.37 12.73 -24.10
CA ARG A 129 -34.83 12.21 -22.80
C ARG A 129 -35.10 10.72 -22.76
N ASN A 130 -35.56 10.13 -23.87
CA ASN A 130 -35.98 8.72 -23.89
C ASN A 130 -34.84 7.75 -24.23
N ILE A 131 -33.63 8.23 -24.51
CA ILE A 131 -32.51 7.36 -24.84
C ILE A 131 -31.89 6.81 -23.55
N PRO A 132 -31.79 5.48 -23.39
CA PRO A 132 -31.24 4.88 -22.18
C PRO A 132 -29.85 5.41 -21.81
N GLY A 133 -29.70 5.87 -20.58
CA GLY A 133 -28.42 6.33 -20.02
C GLY A 133 -27.98 7.73 -20.46
N VAL A 134 -28.58 8.31 -21.49
CA VAL A 134 -28.33 9.68 -21.91
C VAL A 134 -29.05 10.64 -20.98
N GLU A 135 -28.38 11.71 -20.58
CA GLU A 135 -29.00 12.79 -19.82
C GLU A 135 -28.83 14.11 -20.54
N ILE A 136 -29.74 15.04 -20.29
CA ILE A 136 -29.69 16.39 -20.84
C ILE A 136 -29.74 17.45 -19.74
N THR A 137 -29.02 18.55 -19.92
CA THR A 137 -28.95 19.71 -19.02
C THR A 137 -28.76 21.01 -19.78
N ASN A 138 -29.36 22.09 -19.27
CA ASN A 138 -29.04 23.44 -19.75
C ASN A 138 -27.75 23.93 -19.08
N VAL A 139 -26.92 24.68 -19.81
CA VAL A 139 -25.63 25.21 -19.33
C VAL A 139 -25.76 26.15 -18.13
N GLU A 140 -26.84 26.90 -18.03
CA GLU A 140 -27.06 27.85 -16.93
C GLU A 140 -27.43 27.14 -15.62
N ARG A 141 -27.94 25.90 -15.74
CA ARG A 141 -28.45 25.08 -14.63
C ARG A 141 -27.66 23.78 -14.49
N LEU A 142 -26.34 23.85 -14.70
CA LEU A 142 -25.45 22.70 -14.55
C LEU A 142 -25.46 22.16 -13.12
N ASN A 143 -25.67 20.85 -13.02
CA ASN A 143 -25.74 20.15 -11.74
C ASN A 143 -24.52 19.22 -11.58
N LEU A 144 -23.80 19.38 -10.48
CA LEU A 144 -22.67 18.51 -10.12
C LEU A 144 -23.04 17.03 -10.11
N LEU A 145 -24.24 16.67 -9.67
CA LEU A 145 -24.69 15.27 -9.61
C LEU A 145 -24.85 14.63 -10.99
N LYS A 146 -25.07 15.44 -12.03
CA LYS A 146 -25.10 14.98 -13.42
C LYS A 146 -23.70 14.99 -14.03
N LEU A 147 -22.85 15.97 -13.73
CA LEU A 147 -21.48 16.03 -14.23
C LEU A 147 -20.57 14.96 -13.60
N ALA A 148 -20.74 14.67 -12.31
CA ALA A 148 -19.97 13.68 -11.56
C ALA A 148 -20.90 12.70 -10.81
N PRO A 149 -21.63 11.81 -11.51
CA PRO A 149 -22.51 10.83 -10.88
C PRO A 149 -21.70 9.90 -9.96
N GLY A 150 -22.15 9.75 -8.71
CA GLY A 150 -21.45 8.96 -7.70
C GLY A 150 -20.18 9.61 -7.15
N GLY A 151 -19.92 10.88 -7.46
CA GLY A 151 -18.70 11.59 -7.05
C GLY A 151 -17.50 11.30 -7.95
N HIS A 152 -17.66 10.53 -9.02
CA HIS A 152 -16.59 10.23 -9.97
C HIS A 152 -16.58 11.26 -11.11
N LEU A 153 -15.47 12.00 -11.23
CA LEU A 153 -15.19 13.01 -12.25
C LEU A 153 -14.93 12.39 -13.65
N GLY A 154 -14.98 13.21 -14.69
CA GLY A 154 -14.73 12.78 -16.07
C GLY A 154 -15.93 12.10 -16.72
N ARG A 155 -17.14 12.67 -16.64
CA ARG A 155 -18.26 12.17 -17.46
C ARG A 155 -18.07 12.59 -18.91
N PHE A 156 -18.47 11.75 -19.86
CA PHE A 156 -18.51 12.15 -21.27
C PHE A 156 -19.62 13.19 -21.49
N VAL A 157 -19.24 14.40 -21.86
CA VAL A 157 -20.16 15.53 -22.08
C VAL A 157 -20.09 15.98 -23.54
N ILE A 158 -21.26 16.18 -24.15
CA ILE A 158 -21.44 16.72 -25.50
C ILE A 158 -22.03 18.12 -25.37
N TRP A 159 -21.35 19.11 -25.90
CA TRP A 159 -21.74 20.52 -25.82
C TRP A 159 -22.33 21.00 -27.13
N THR A 160 -23.41 21.76 -27.11
CA THR A 160 -23.78 22.58 -28.28
C THR A 160 -22.89 23.82 -28.33
N LYS A 161 -22.66 24.37 -29.52
CA LYS A 161 -21.82 25.54 -29.73
C LYS A 161 -22.23 26.70 -28.82
N THR A 162 -23.51 27.06 -28.82
CA THR A 162 -24.08 28.10 -27.94
C THR A 162 -23.91 27.79 -26.45
N ALA A 163 -24.01 26.53 -26.04
CA ALA A 163 -23.75 26.14 -24.66
C ALA A 163 -22.29 26.36 -24.28
N PHE A 164 -21.37 26.01 -25.18
CA PHE A 164 -19.94 26.13 -24.94
C PHE A 164 -19.51 27.60 -24.84
N GLU A 165 -19.99 28.46 -25.73
CA GLU A 165 -19.73 29.91 -25.69
C GLU A 165 -20.26 30.56 -24.39
N LYS A 166 -21.44 30.15 -23.92
CA LYS A 166 -22.02 30.68 -22.67
C LYS A 166 -21.22 30.35 -21.41
N LEU A 167 -20.34 29.34 -21.43
CA LEU A 167 -19.54 28.99 -20.25
C LEU A 167 -18.65 30.15 -19.78
N ASP A 168 -18.10 30.92 -20.72
CA ASP A 168 -17.20 32.04 -20.40
C ASP A 168 -17.93 33.16 -19.66
N SER A 169 -19.14 33.54 -20.10
CA SER A 169 -20.00 34.49 -19.36
C SER A 169 -20.43 33.95 -17.98
N ILE A 170 -20.69 32.64 -17.87
CA ILE A 170 -21.20 32.01 -16.63
C ILE A 170 -20.11 31.86 -15.55
N TYR A 171 -18.86 31.60 -15.92
CA TYR A 171 -17.79 31.31 -14.97
C TYR A 171 -16.64 32.32 -14.98
N GLY A 172 -16.51 33.12 -16.04
CA GLY A 172 -15.36 34.00 -16.27
C GLY A 172 -14.11 33.22 -16.65
N SER A 173 -12.99 33.94 -16.68
CA SER A 173 -11.65 33.38 -16.87
C SER A 173 -10.82 33.52 -15.58
N PHE A 174 -9.53 33.22 -15.64
CA PHE A 174 -8.64 33.44 -14.50
C PHE A 174 -8.38 34.93 -14.22
N ASP A 175 -8.50 35.77 -15.26
CA ASP A 175 -8.25 37.21 -15.19
C ASP A 175 -9.56 38.02 -15.14
N LYS A 176 -10.62 37.54 -15.80
CA LYS A 176 -11.92 38.22 -15.86
C LYS A 176 -12.93 37.56 -14.90
N PRO A 177 -13.57 38.33 -14.00
CA PRO A 177 -14.61 37.79 -13.13
C PRO A 177 -15.84 37.35 -13.92
N SER A 178 -16.65 36.48 -13.34
CA SER A 178 -17.90 36.04 -13.96
C SER A 178 -18.93 37.16 -14.06
N GLU A 179 -19.61 37.26 -15.21
CA GLU A 179 -20.74 38.18 -15.43
C GLU A 179 -21.99 37.70 -14.68
N LYS A 180 -22.36 36.42 -14.84
CA LYS A 180 -23.61 35.90 -14.25
C LYS A 180 -23.50 35.58 -12.77
N LYS A 181 -22.31 35.20 -12.29
CA LYS A 181 -22.09 34.83 -10.88
C LYS A 181 -21.38 35.95 -10.16
N LYS A 182 -22.16 36.82 -9.51
CA LYS A 182 -21.66 37.95 -8.72
C LYS A 182 -20.50 37.54 -7.80
N GLY A 183 -19.37 38.23 -7.99
CA GLY A 183 -18.14 38.07 -7.19
C GLY A 183 -17.46 36.71 -7.33
N TYR A 184 -17.78 35.92 -8.36
CA TYR A 184 -17.12 34.64 -8.61
C TYR A 184 -15.94 34.80 -9.55
N VAL A 185 -14.83 34.16 -9.18
CA VAL A 185 -13.62 34.02 -9.99
C VAL A 185 -13.23 32.55 -9.99
N LEU A 186 -12.63 32.07 -11.08
CA LEU A 186 -12.12 30.71 -11.15
C LEU A 186 -11.08 30.44 -10.05
N PRO A 187 -11.09 29.24 -9.45
CA PRO A 187 -10.11 28.90 -8.44
C PRO A 187 -8.71 28.80 -9.04
N ARG A 188 -7.73 29.44 -8.40
CA ARG A 188 -6.33 29.30 -8.79
C ARG A 188 -5.75 27.99 -8.26
N ALA A 189 -5.03 27.28 -9.11
CA ALA A 189 -4.26 26.10 -8.70
C ALA A 189 -3.09 26.52 -7.79
N LYS A 190 -2.69 25.63 -6.87
CA LYS A 190 -1.50 25.85 -6.03
C LYS A 190 -0.20 25.79 -6.83
N MET A 191 -0.19 25.03 -7.91
CA MET A 191 0.93 24.88 -8.84
C MET A 191 0.51 25.42 -10.20
N VAL A 192 1.41 26.16 -10.85
CA VAL A 192 1.18 26.65 -12.23
C VAL A 192 1.30 25.48 -13.23
N ASN A 193 2.30 24.62 -13.04
CA ASN A 193 2.48 23.39 -13.82
C ASN A 193 2.40 22.18 -12.87
N SER A 194 1.52 21.21 -13.18
CA SER A 194 1.37 19.99 -12.39
C SER A 194 2.31 18.85 -12.82
N ASP A 195 3.07 19.00 -13.89
CA ASP A 195 4.05 18.02 -14.34
C ASP A 195 5.32 18.08 -13.47
N LEU A 196 5.28 17.38 -12.35
CA LEU A 196 6.41 17.23 -11.44
C LEU A 196 7.60 16.55 -12.11
N THR A 197 7.37 15.65 -13.06
CA THR A 197 8.48 14.93 -13.71
C THR A 197 9.32 15.88 -14.54
N ARG A 198 8.67 16.78 -15.28
CA ARG A 198 9.35 17.83 -16.04
C ARG A 198 10.10 18.80 -15.11
N ILE A 199 9.49 19.22 -14.01
CA ILE A 199 10.14 20.14 -13.06
C ILE A 199 11.35 19.46 -12.41
N ILE A 200 11.21 18.23 -11.94
CA ILE A 200 12.29 17.48 -11.29
C ILE A 200 13.44 17.24 -12.27
N ASN A 201 13.14 16.90 -13.52
CA ASN A 201 14.15 16.58 -14.54
C ASN A 201 14.67 17.81 -15.29
N SER A 202 14.28 19.02 -14.87
CA SER A 202 14.82 20.26 -15.43
C SER A 202 16.30 20.45 -15.05
N ASP A 203 17.07 21.10 -15.93
CA ASP A 203 18.50 21.28 -15.74
C ASP A 203 18.80 22.13 -14.49
N GLU A 204 17.94 23.09 -14.18
CA GLU A 204 18.05 23.94 -12.99
C GLU A 204 17.94 23.13 -11.69
N VAL A 205 17.07 22.12 -11.66
CA VAL A 205 16.93 21.23 -10.51
C VAL A 205 18.06 20.19 -10.51
N GLN A 206 18.28 19.51 -11.63
CA GLN A 206 19.25 18.41 -11.72
C GLN A 206 20.70 18.87 -11.52
N SER A 207 21.06 20.10 -11.91
CA SER A 207 22.40 20.66 -11.68
C SER A 207 22.74 20.87 -10.21
N VAL A 208 21.73 21.08 -9.35
CA VAL A 208 21.89 21.30 -7.90
C VAL A 208 21.70 20.01 -7.10
N VAL A 209 20.92 19.06 -7.62
CA VAL A 209 20.61 17.80 -6.93
C VAL A 209 21.87 16.95 -6.75
N ARG A 210 22.08 16.48 -5.52
CA ARG A 210 23.18 15.56 -5.19
C ARG A 210 22.97 14.21 -5.86
N PRO A 211 24.03 13.51 -6.28
CA PRO A 211 23.90 12.18 -6.86
C PRO A 211 23.23 11.20 -5.89
N VAL A 212 22.45 10.28 -6.45
CA VAL A 212 21.72 9.27 -5.69
C VAL A 212 22.71 8.38 -4.93
N LYS A 213 22.50 8.24 -3.61
CA LYS A 213 23.24 7.28 -2.78
C LYS A 213 22.79 5.86 -3.12
N LYS A 214 23.61 5.11 -3.84
CA LYS A 214 23.29 3.74 -4.29
C LYS A 214 23.44 2.69 -3.18
N ASP A 215 24.27 2.98 -2.18
CA ASP A 215 24.60 2.01 -1.15
C ASP A 215 23.56 2.00 -0.02
N VAL A 216 22.72 0.96 0.00
CA VAL A 216 21.83 0.66 1.12
C VAL A 216 22.40 -0.50 1.91
N LYS A 217 23.06 -0.22 3.04
CA LYS A 217 23.53 -1.26 3.96
C LYS A 217 22.35 -1.80 4.77
N ARG A 218 21.90 -3.01 4.43
CA ARG A 218 20.89 -3.73 5.23
C ARG A 218 21.55 -4.41 6.42
N ALA A 219 20.85 -4.45 7.55
CA ALA A 219 21.29 -5.20 8.71
C ALA A 219 21.27 -6.70 8.38
N THR A 220 22.44 -7.29 8.20
CA THR A 220 22.59 -8.74 8.10
C THR A 220 22.68 -9.36 9.49
N LEU A 221 22.29 -10.63 9.63
CA LEU A 221 22.48 -11.38 10.87
C LEU A 221 23.93 -11.24 11.37
N LYS A 222 24.11 -10.73 12.59
CA LYS A 222 25.44 -10.66 13.24
C LYS A 222 25.88 -12.07 13.60
N LYS A 223 26.79 -12.62 12.81
CA LYS A 223 27.40 -13.93 13.08
C LYS A 223 28.39 -13.80 14.24
N ASN A 224 28.34 -14.74 15.19
CA ASN A 224 29.26 -14.75 16.34
C ASN A 224 30.70 -15.07 15.87
N PRO A 225 31.69 -14.19 16.09
CA PRO A 225 33.08 -14.42 15.68
C PRO A 225 33.74 -15.63 16.35
N LEU A 226 33.41 -15.93 17.60
CA LEU A 226 34.02 -17.06 18.32
C LEU A 226 33.60 -18.41 17.73
N LYS A 227 32.36 -18.49 17.21
CA LYS A 227 31.81 -19.69 16.56
C LYS A 227 32.06 -19.71 15.04
N ASN A 228 32.22 -18.55 14.40
CA ASN A 228 32.41 -18.45 12.94
C ASN A 228 33.82 -17.97 12.59
N LEU A 229 34.64 -18.88 12.06
CA LEU A 229 36.04 -18.60 11.73
C LEU A 229 36.19 -17.44 10.73
N ASN A 230 35.39 -17.35 9.67
CA ASN A 230 35.52 -16.30 8.66
C ASN A 230 35.28 -14.90 9.24
N VAL A 231 34.34 -14.80 10.20
CA VAL A 231 34.07 -13.55 10.91
C VAL A 231 35.20 -13.23 11.88
N MET A 232 35.73 -14.23 12.59
CA MET A 232 36.92 -14.05 13.44
C MET A 232 38.12 -13.55 12.62
N LEU A 233 38.38 -14.16 11.47
CA LEU A 233 39.52 -13.79 10.62
C LEU A 233 39.37 -12.40 10.02
N ARG A 234 38.14 -11.99 9.71
CA ARG A 234 37.85 -10.60 9.28
C ARG A 234 38.13 -9.59 10.39
N LEU A 235 37.88 -9.95 11.66
CA LEU A 235 38.13 -9.07 12.80
C LEU A 235 39.58 -9.11 13.29
N ASN A 236 40.19 -10.30 13.29
CA ASN A 236 41.54 -10.56 13.74
C ASN A 236 42.24 -11.57 12.80
N PRO A 237 43.04 -11.08 11.84
CA PRO A 237 43.81 -11.94 10.93
C PRO A 237 44.80 -12.88 11.67
N TYR A 238 45.35 -12.45 12.81
CA TYR A 238 46.30 -13.23 13.62
C TYR A 238 45.64 -14.43 14.31
N ALA A 239 44.31 -14.49 14.39
CA ALA A 239 43.62 -15.67 14.90
C ALA A 239 43.91 -16.93 14.07
N LYS A 240 44.27 -16.79 12.78
CA LYS A 240 44.68 -17.90 11.91
C LYS A 240 45.99 -18.53 12.36
N THR A 241 47.01 -17.70 12.57
CA THR A 241 48.34 -18.13 12.98
C THR A 241 48.30 -18.70 14.39
N ALA A 242 47.63 -18.02 15.33
CA ALA A 242 47.46 -18.50 16.70
C ALA A 242 46.79 -19.88 16.76
N LYS A 243 45.69 -20.10 16.02
CA LYS A 243 45.05 -21.43 15.94
C LYS A 243 45.95 -22.50 15.33
N ARG A 244 46.70 -22.16 14.28
CA ARG A 244 47.64 -23.10 13.65
C ARG A 244 48.77 -23.48 14.62
N MET A 245 49.34 -22.50 15.33
CA MET A 245 50.36 -22.74 16.34
C MET A 245 49.83 -23.60 17.48
N ALA A 246 48.60 -23.35 17.94
CA ALA A 246 47.97 -24.16 18.98
C ALA A 246 47.78 -25.63 18.54
N LEU A 247 47.34 -25.87 17.31
CA LEU A 247 47.18 -27.24 16.77
C LEU A 247 48.52 -27.97 16.64
N LEU A 248 49.57 -27.28 16.18
CA LEU A 248 50.92 -27.86 16.09
C LEU A 248 51.46 -28.21 17.48
N ALA A 249 51.32 -27.29 18.44
CA ALA A 249 51.73 -27.51 19.82
C ALA A 249 50.94 -28.65 20.49
N GLU A 250 49.65 -28.80 20.18
CA GLU A 250 48.83 -29.90 20.70
C GLU A 250 49.28 -31.26 20.13
N ALA A 251 49.55 -31.34 18.82
CA ALA A 251 50.08 -32.54 18.19
C ALA A 251 51.42 -32.97 18.81
N GLU A 252 52.32 -32.02 19.07
CA GLU A 252 53.59 -32.26 19.77
C GLU A 252 53.38 -32.71 21.22
N ARG A 253 52.42 -32.11 21.94
CA ARG A 253 52.07 -32.53 23.31
C ARG A 253 51.51 -33.95 23.36
N VAL A 254 50.64 -34.32 22.42
CA VAL A 254 50.09 -35.70 22.36
C VAL A 254 51.20 -36.71 22.08
N LYS A 255 52.09 -36.40 21.13
CA LYS A 255 53.25 -37.24 20.80
C LYS A 255 54.18 -37.40 22.02
N SER A 256 54.60 -36.30 22.63
CA SER A 256 55.48 -36.33 23.81
C SER A 256 54.83 -36.97 25.04
N LYS A 257 53.51 -36.81 25.23
CA LYS A 257 52.77 -37.52 26.30
C LYS A 257 52.77 -39.03 26.06
N LYS A 258 52.54 -39.48 24.82
CA LYS A 258 52.60 -40.91 24.47
C LYS A 258 54.00 -41.48 24.72
N GLU A 259 55.04 -40.79 24.27
CA GLU A 259 56.44 -41.17 24.52
C GLU A 259 56.78 -41.22 26.02
N LYS A 260 56.36 -40.22 26.81
CA LYS A 260 56.55 -40.22 28.27
C LYS A 260 55.80 -41.38 28.95
N LEU A 261 54.59 -41.67 28.49
CA LEU A 261 53.77 -42.76 29.03
C LEU A 261 54.37 -44.13 28.69
N ASP A 262 54.88 -44.30 27.47
CA ASP A 262 55.57 -45.52 27.04
C ASP A 262 56.89 -45.73 27.79
N LYS A 263 57.65 -44.65 28.08
CA LYS A 263 58.83 -44.72 28.97
C LYS A 263 58.44 -45.13 30.39
N LYS A 264 57.43 -44.48 30.99
CA LYS A 264 56.92 -44.83 32.33
C LYS A 264 56.41 -46.27 32.40
N ARG A 265 55.74 -46.78 31.35
CA ARG A 265 55.29 -48.18 31.29
C ARG A 265 56.44 -49.19 31.23
N LYS A 266 57.58 -48.81 30.64
CA LYS A 266 58.77 -49.66 30.59
C LYS A 266 59.61 -49.62 31.88
N THR A 267 59.53 -48.55 32.66
CA THR A 267 60.37 -48.31 33.87
C THR A 267 59.64 -48.51 35.20
N VAL A 268 58.52 -49.24 35.27
CA VAL A 268 58.04 -49.73 36.57
C VAL A 268 58.65 -51.11 36.77
N PHE A 269 59.72 -51.19 37.55
CA PHE A 269 60.17 -52.48 38.06
C PHE A 269 58.99 -53.09 38.82
N LYS A 270 58.64 -54.34 38.50
CA LYS A 270 57.51 -55.07 39.11
C LYS A 270 57.55 -54.96 40.64
N GLU A 271 58.76 -54.86 41.18
CA GLU A 271 59.15 -54.69 42.58
C GLU A 271 58.66 -53.37 43.21
N GLU A 272 58.79 -52.21 42.55
CA GLU A 272 58.32 -50.93 43.08
C GLU A 272 56.79 -50.87 43.14
N ALA A 273 56.11 -51.41 42.12
CA ALA A 273 54.65 -51.52 42.12
C ALA A 273 54.14 -52.48 43.21
N THR A 274 54.87 -53.57 43.48
CA THR A 274 54.56 -54.46 44.61
C THR A 274 54.85 -53.81 45.95
N ALA A 275 55.92 -53.01 46.09
CA ALA A 275 56.24 -52.30 47.32
C ALA A 275 55.17 -51.25 47.66
N ILE A 276 54.71 -50.49 46.65
CA ILE A 276 53.62 -49.50 46.84
C ILE A 276 52.30 -50.20 47.20
N LYS A 277 51.98 -51.33 46.54
CA LYS A 277 50.81 -52.14 46.90
C LYS A 277 50.92 -52.76 48.28
N ALA A 278 52.12 -53.20 48.68
CA ALA A 278 52.39 -53.78 50.01
C ALA A 278 52.25 -52.72 51.10
N ALA A 279 52.80 -51.52 50.90
CA ALA A 279 52.64 -50.39 51.82
C ALA A 279 51.16 -49.98 51.96
N GLY A 280 50.42 -49.91 50.83
CA GLY A 280 48.98 -49.63 50.86
C GLY A 280 48.17 -50.73 51.56
N LYS A 281 48.51 -52.01 51.35
CA LYS A 281 47.84 -53.14 52.00
C LYS A 281 48.16 -53.24 53.49
N ALA A 282 49.39 -52.92 53.89
CA ALA A 282 49.80 -52.85 55.29
C ALA A 282 49.01 -51.77 56.03
N TRP A 283 48.90 -50.56 55.46
CA TRP A 283 48.07 -49.50 56.01
C TRP A 283 46.60 -49.90 56.12
N TYR A 284 46.04 -50.54 55.09
CA TYR A 284 44.65 -51.00 55.13
C TYR A 284 44.41 -52.09 56.18
N ASN A 285 45.36 -53.00 56.38
CA ASN A 285 45.27 -54.05 57.42
C ASN A 285 45.27 -53.47 58.84
N THR A 286 45.97 -52.36 59.09
CA THR A 286 45.90 -51.67 60.41
C THR A 286 44.51 -51.09 60.73
N MET A 287 43.61 -51.02 59.75
CA MET A 287 42.25 -50.47 59.90
C MET A 287 41.13 -51.52 59.91
N VAL A 288 41.44 -52.83 59.88
CA VAL A 288 40.44 -53.89 59.63
C VAL A 288 40.02 -54.70 60.88
N SER A 289 40.62 -54.51 62.07
CA SER A 289 40.13 -55.19 63.29
C SER A 289 40.40 -54.43 64.60
N ASP A 290 39.35 -53.93 65.26
CA ASP A 290 39.37 -53.38 66.64
C ASP A 290 39.14 -54.46 67.71
N SER A 291 39.79 -55.63 67.58
CA SER A 291 39.73 -56.68 68.61
C SER A 291 41.09 -57.32 68.84
N ASP A 292 41.57 -57.22 70.09
CA ASP A 292 42.66 -57.86 70.85
C ASP A 292 44.06 -58.05 70.21
N TYR A 293 44.26 -57.84 68.90
CA TYR A 293 45.57 -57.92 68.25
C TYR A 293 46.13 -56.56 67.78
N THR A 294 45.36 -55.48 67.85
CA THR A 294 45.84 -54.10 67.58
C THR A 294 46.49 -53.44 68.79
N GLU A 295 46.43 -54.05 69.96
CA GLU A 295 46.99 -53.48 71.17
C GLU A 295 48.53 -53.36 71.11
N PHE A 296 49.24 -54.23 70.36
CA PHE A 296 50.71 -54.19 70.30
C PHE A 296 51.30 -53.01 69.47
N ASP A 297 50.71 -52.66 68.33
CA ASP A 297 51.15 -51.51 67.52
C ASP A 297 50.74 -50.18 68.18
N ASN A 298 49.58 -50.15 68.85
CA ASN A 298 49.16 -49.01 69.65
C ASN A 298 50.04 -48.84 70.90
N PHE A 299 50.42 -49.94 71.58
CA PHE A 299 51.33 -49.89 72.74
C PHE A 299 52.74 -49.44 72.38
N SER A 300 53.31 -49.92 71.28
CA SER A 300 54.66 -49.48 70.85
C SER A 300 54.69 -48.01 70.48
N LYS A 301 53.64 -47.50 69.82
CA LYS A 301 53.48 -46.07 69.54
C LYS A 301 53.22 -45.25 70.80
N TRP A 302 52.44 -45.75 71.77
CA TRP A 302 52.20 -45.03 73.04
C TRP A 302 53.43 -44.98 73.94
N LEU A 303 54.12 -46.11 74.14
CA LEU A 303 55.33 -46.18 74.96
C LEU A 303 56.50 -45.36 74.37
N GLY A 304 56.57 -45.24 73.04
CA GLY A 304 57.57 -44.39 72.37
C GLY A 304 57.21 -42.89 72.32
N VAL A 305 56.01 -42.50 72.75
CA VAL A 305 55.57 -41.09 72.81
C VAL A 305 55.54 -40.56 74.26
N SER A 306 55.49 -41.44 75.26
CA SER A 306 55.59 -41.08 76.69
C SER A 306 57.01 -41.26 77.24
N GLN A 307 57.95 -40.48 76.73
CA GLN A 307 59.12 -39.96 77.45
C GLN A 307 59.58 -38.66 76.78
#